data_AF-A0A534L5X2-F1
#
_entry.id   AF-A0A534L5X2-F1
#
_cell.length_a   1.000
_cell.length_b   1.000
_cell.length_c   1.000
_cell.angle_alpha   90.00
_cell.angle_beta   90.00
_cell.angle_gamma   90.00
#
_symmetry.space_group_name_H-M   'P 1'
#
loop_
_entity.id
_entity.type
_entity.pdbx_description
1 polymer ?
#
loop_
_entity_poly.entity_id
_entity_poly.type
_entity_poly.pdbx_seq_one_letter_code
_entity_poly.pdbx_strand_id
1 'polypeptide(L)'
;MKKYPKAYIAACRARVDADLRAYRSQAGETPSKEFEARFFNDQVLLLDYMFVHRLSGIEGKDGNPLNEVRVLCNSILLNRGKLQVDRLPGWPNSAVAGIKLPPEKSVLKLKAGDDVRLSEADFERLSKAFFIELDKKFG
;
A
#
# COMPACT_ATOMS: atom_id res chain seq x y z
N MET A 1 -12.98 10.39 -6.95
CA MET A 1 -12.82 11.76 -6.42
C MET A 1 -11.70 12.46 -7.16
N LYS A 2 -11.91 13.72 -7.59
CA LYS A 2 -10.86 14.50 -8.27
C LYS A 2 -9.83 15.06 -7.29
N LYS A 3 -10.28 15.48 -6.10
CA LYS A 3 -9.43 15.96 -5.00
C LYS A 3 -10.01 15.58 -3.63
N TYR A 4 -9.15 15.35 -2.65
CA TYR A 4 -9.48 15.17 -1.24
C TYR A 4 -9.21 16.47 -0.46
N PRO A 5 -10.05 16.84 0.52
CA PRO A 5 -9.74 17.95 1.40
C PRO A 5 -8.42 17.72 2.16
N LYS A 6 -7.59 18.76 2.31
CA LYS A 6 -6.33 18.68 3.06
C LYS A 6 -6.53 18.14 4.48
N ALA A 7 -7.61 18.55 5.14
CA ALA A 7 -7.98 18.06 6.47
C ALA A 7 -8.25 16.54 6.49
N TYR A 8 -8.84 16.00 5.42
CA TYR A 8 -9.06 14.56 5.29
C TYR A 8 -7.74 13.79 5.15
N ILE A 9 -6.85 14.25 4.25
CA ILE A 9 -5.51 13.66 4.08
C ILE A 9 -4.74 13.69 5.40
N ALA A 10 -4.79 14.82 6.12
CA ALA A 10 -4.15 14.97 7.43
C ALA A 10 -4.72 14.01 8.48
N ALA A 11 -6.04 13.84 8.54
CA ALA A 11 -6.68 12.89 9.45
C ALA A 11 -6.31 11.43 9.14
N CYS A 12 -6.26 11.05 7.86
CA CYS A 12 -5.80 9.73 7.43
C CYS A 12 -4.33 9.48 7.81
N ARG A 13 -3.45 10.49 7.64
CA ARG A 13 -2.05 10.39 8.06
C ARG A 13 -1.95 10.22 9.58
N ALA A 14 -2.69 11.03 10.35
CA ALA A 14 -2.70 10.92 11.81
C ALA A 14 -3.19 9.56 12.31
N ARG A 15 -4.13 8.92 11.59
CA ARG A 15 -4.58 7.55 11.87
C ARG A 15 -3.45 6.54 11.67
N VAL A 16 -2.75 6.59 10.54
CA VAL A 16 -1.60 5.71 10.27
C VAL A 16 -0.49 5.90 11.30
N ASP A 17 -0.19 7.15 11.68
CA ASP A 17 0.79 7.46 12.71
C ASP A 17 0.37 6.91 14.08
N ALA A 18 -0.94 6.89 14.39
CA ALA A 18 -1.46 6.30 15.61
C ALA A 18 -1.33 4.77 15.63
N ASP A 19 -1.60 4.11 14.51
CA ASP A 19 -1.46 2.66 14.39
C ASP A 19 0.01 2.22 14.48
N LEU A 20 0.95 3.00 13.91
CA LEU A 20 2.40 2.83 14.11
C LEU A 20 2.82 2.96 15.59
N ARG A 21 2.32 4.00 16.29
CA ARG A 21 2.58 4.17 17.73
C ARG A 21 2.01 3.02 18.56
N ALA A 22 0.80 2.56 18.22
CA ALA A 22 0.16 1.45 18.91
C ALA A 22 0.98 0.16 18.74
N TYR A 23 1.42 -0.14 17.51
CA TYR A 23 2.33 -1.26 17.25
C TYR A 23 3.57 -1.18 18.13
N ARG A 24 4.30 -0.05 18.10
CA ARG A 24 5.50 0.17 18.92
C ARG A 24 5.27 -0.02 20.42
N SER A 25 4.10 0.37 20.92
CA SER A 25 3.77 0.23 22.35
C SER A 25 3.35 -1.18 22.78
N GLN A 26 2.75 -1.97 21.88
CA GLN A 26 2.08 -3.23 22.24
C GLN A 26 2.78 -4.47 21.69
N ALA A 27 3.60 -4.34 20.66
CA ALA A 27 4.25 -5.47 19.98
C ALA A 27 5.32 -6.17 20.85
N GLY A 28 5.69 -5.56 21.99
CA GLY A 28 6.82 -6.00 22.83
C GLY A 28 8.17 -5.72 22.14
N GLU A 29 9.28 -6.15 22.76
CA GLU A 29 10.62 -5.93 22.21
C GLU A 29 10.93 -6.79 20.97
N THR A 30 10.19 -7.89 20.76
CA THR A 30 10.46 -8.83 19.66
C THR A 30 9.17 -9.49 19.18
N PRO A 31 8.31 -8.75 18.46
CA PRO A 31 7.13 -9.34 17.83
C PRO A 31 7.53 -10.47 16.89
N SER A 32 6.68 -11.50 16.79
CA SER A 32 6.91 -12.56 15.80
C SER A 32 6.83 -11.96 14.38
N LYS A 33 7.70 -12.44 13.48
CA LYS A 33 7.70 -12.02 12.08
C LYS A 33 6.36 -12.27 11.36
N GLU A 34 5.56 -13.20 11.88
CA GLU A 34 4.23 -13.49 11.34
C GLU A 34 3.20 -12.47 11.80
N PHE A 35 3.21 -12.11 13.08
CA PHE A 35 2.36 -11.05 13.59
C PHE A 35 2.67 -9.71 12.92
N GLU A 36 3.96 -9.34 12.84
CA GLU A 36 4.40 -8.10 12.18
C GLU A 36 3.93 -8.05 10.72
N ALA A 37 4.21 -9.09 9.94
CA ALA A 37 3.81 -9.15 8.54
C ALA A 37 2.29 -9.03 8.37
N ARG A 38 1.51 -9.74 9.20
CA ARG A 38 0.05 -9.67 9.13
C ARG A 38 -0.47 -8.27 9.47
N PHE A 39 0.03 -7.70 10.57
CA PHE A 39 -0.37 -6.37 11.02
C PHE A 39 -0.09 -5.32 9.92
N PHE A 40 1.12 -5.27 9.38
CA PHE A 40 1.46 -4.26 8.38
C PHE A 40 0.85 -4.51 7.01
N ASN A 41 0.61 -5.77 6.62
CA ASN A 41 -0.17 -6.06 5.41
C ASN A 41 -1.60 -5.52 5.54
N ASP A 42 -2.24 -5.67 6.70
CA ASP A 42 -3.57 -5.09 6.95
C ASP A 42 -3.54 -3.55 6.94
N GLN A 43 -2.45 -2.94 7.40
CA GLN A 43 -2.26 -1.49 7.28
C GLN A 43 -2.12 -1.00 5.83
N VAL A 44 -1.56 -1.80 4.92
CA VAL A 44 -1.56 -1.48 3.47
C VAL A 44 -2.98 -1.48 2.91
N LEU A 45 -3.82 -2.44 3.32
CA LEU A 45 -5.24 -2.47 2.93
C LEU A 45 -5.98 -1.22 3.43
N LEU A 46 -5.69 -0.78 4.66
CA LEU A 46 -6.24 0.46 5.21
C LEU A 46 -5.84 1.68 4.37
N LEU A 47 -4.58 1.79 3.93
CA LEU A 47 -4.12 2.87 3.06
C LEU A 47 -4.94 2.96 1.77
N ASP A 48 -5.18 1.84 1.09
CA ASP A 48 -5.99 1.83 -0.14
C ASP A 48 -7.45 2.17 0.16
N TYR A 49 -8.02 1.60 1.23
CA TYR A 49 -9.44 1.79 1.56
C TYR A 49 -9.80 3.25 1.86
N MET A 50 -8.94 3.98 2.60
CA MET A 50 -9.13 5.41 2.85
C MET A 50 -9.22 6.24 1.56
N PHE A 51 -8.65 5.76 0.46
CA PHE A 51 -8.63 6.47 -0.82
C PHE A 51 -9.18 5.64 -1.98
N VAL A 52 -10.11 4.70 -1.70
CA VAL A 52 -10.63 3.75 -2.69
C VAL A 52 -11.29 4.43 -3.90
N HIS A 53 -11.84 5.63 -3.70
CA HIS A 53 -12.46 6.43 -4.76
C HIS A 53 -11.46 7.21 -5.63
N ARG A 54 -10.15 6.99 -5.47
CA ARG A 54 -9.14 7.62 -6.32
C ARG A 54 -9.31 7.18 -7.77
N LEU A 55 -9.43 8.16 -8.67
CA LEU A 55 -9.67 7.88 -10.09
C LEU A 55 -8.37 7.42 -10.76
N SER A 56 -8.41 6.27 -11.43
CA SER A 56 -7.24 5.69 -12.11
C SER A 56 -6.62 6.62 -13.17
N GLY A 57 -7.43 7.46 -13.82
CA GLY A 57 -6.94 8.47 -14.77
C GLY A 57 -6.05 9.54 -14.16
N ILE A 58 -6.27 9.90 -12.88
CA ILE A 58 -5.43 10.85 -12.13
C ILE A 58 -4.26 10.11 -11.46
N GLU A 59 -4.53 8.91 -10.94
CA GLU A 59 -3.53 8.02 -10.34
C GLU A 59 -2.37 7.77 -11.30
N GLY A 60 -2.67 7.54 -12.57
CA GLY A 60 -1.69 7.05 -13.54
C GLY A 60 -1.35 5.58 -13.29
N LYS A 61 -0.45 5.05 -14.11
CA LYS A 61 -0.05 3.63 -14.12
C LYS A 61 1.47 3.47 -14.29
N ASP A 62 2.21 4.50 -13.89
CA ASP A 62 3.63 4.66 -14.17
C ASP A 62 4.55 4.07 -13.10
N GLY A 63 3.97 3.36 -12.12
CA GLY A 63 4.70 2.73 -11.02
C GLY A 63 4.99 3.65 -9.84
N ASN A 64 4.14 4.65 -9.65
CA ASN A 64 4.21 5.52 -8.48
C ASN A 64 3.73 4.77 -7.21
N PRO A 65 3.99 5.31 -6.00
CA PRO A 65 3.65 4.63 -4.74
C PRO A 65 2.17 4.25 -4.58
N LEU A 66 1.25 4.96 -5.23
CA LEU A 66 -0.18 4.63 -5.21
C LEU A 66 -0.47 3.34 -5.98
N ASN A 67 0.24 3.16 -7.11
CA ASN A 67 0.17 1.93 -7.89
C ASN A 67 0.75 0.75 -7.11
N GLU A 68 1.84 0.95 -6.39
CA GLU A 68 2.47 -0.09 -5.56
C GLU A 68 1.52 -0.56 -4.46
N VAL A 69 0.89 0.37 -3.71
CA VAL A 69 -0.12 0.01 -2.70
C VAL A 69 -1.26 -0.79 -3.32
N ARG A 70 -1.78 -0.39 -4.48
CA ARG A 70 -2.83 -1.14 -5.17
C ARG A 70 -2.38 -2.55 -5.56
N VAL A 71 -1.16 -2.71 -6.06
CA VAL A 71 -0.59 -4.02 -6.40
C VAL A 71 -0.45 -4.89 -5.16
N LEU A 72 0.03 -4.32 -4.04
CA LEU A 72 0.17 -5.02 -2.77
C LEU A 72 -1.19 -5.48 -2.24
N CYS A 73 -2.22 -4.62 -2.23
CA CYS A 73 -3.57 -5.00 -1.79
C CYS A 73 -4.13 -6.18 -2.59
N ASN A 74 -3.98 -6.15 -3.92
CA ASN A 74 -4.40 -7.27 -4.78
C ASN A 74 -3.58 -8.53 -4.48
N SER A 75 -2.28 -8.41 -4.28
CA SER A 75 -1.40 -9.54 -3.98
C SER A 75 -1.77 -10.21 -2.64
N ILE A 76 -2.03 -9.39 -1.61
CA ILE A 76 -2.45 -9.81 -0.27
C ILE A 76 -3.78 -10.56 -0.34
N LEU A 77 -4.81 -9.95 -0.94
CA LEU A 77 -6.17 -10.49 -0.92
C LEU A 77 -6.41 -11.61 -1.95
N LEU A 78 -5.75 -11.53 -3.11
CA LEU A 78 -6.10 -12.33 -4.30
C LEU A 78 -5.00 -13.30 -4.73
N ASN A 79 -3.78 -13.19 -4.20
CA ASN A 79 -2.67 -14.07 -4.56
C ASN A 79 -1.93 -14.64 -3.34
N ARG A 80 -2.66 -14.90 -2.24
CA ARG A 80 -2.11 -15.53 -1.02
C ARG A 80 -0.86 -14.80 -0.48
N GLY A 81 -0.80 -13.48 -0.65
CA GLY A 81 0.35 -12.68 -0.23
C GLY A 81 1.57 -12.77 -1.14
N LYS A 82 1.48 -13.32 -2.35
CA LYS A 82 2.57 -13.32 -3.34
C LYS A 82 2.45 -12.12 -4.26
N LEU A 83 3.51 -11.32 -4.41
CA LEU A 83 3.49 -10.11 -5.23
C LEU A 83 3.13 -10.45 -6.68
N GLN A 84 2.09 -9.79 -7.18
CA GLN A 84 1.59 -9.98 -8.52
C GLN A 84 1.23 -8.64 -9.17
N VAL A 85 2.01 -8.24 -10.17
CA VAL A 85 1.82 -6.97 -10.89
C VAL A 85 0.83 -7.15 -12.04
N ASP A 86 0.94 -8.25 -12.79
CA ASP A 86 0.09 -8.52 -13.93
C ASP A 86 -1.26 -9.10 -13.52
N ARG A 87 -2.28 -8.94 -14.36
CA ARG A 87 -3.60 -9.53 -14.12
C ARG A 87 -3.49 -11.06 -14.13
N LEU A 88 -4.07 -11.71 -13.13
CA LEU A 88 -4.16 -13.17 -13.11
C LEU A 88 -5.32 -13.65 -13.99
N PRO A 89 -5.09 -14.61 -14.90
CA PRO A 89 -6.17 -15.27 -15.64
C PRO A 89 -7.22 -15.85 -14.69
N GLY A 90 -8.51 -15.63 -14.98
CA GLY A 90 -9.62 -16.18 -14.20
C GLY A 90 -9.96 -15.46 -12.90
N TRP A 91 -9.20 -14.44 -12.49
CA TRP A 91 -9.52 -13.64 -11.31
C TRP A 91 -10.19 -12.32 -11.69
N PRO A 92 -11.52 -12.16 -11.45
CA PRO A 92 -12.16 -10.86 -11.62
C PRO A 92 -11.53 -9.88 -10.63
N ASN A 93 -11.03 -8.75 -11.15
CA ASN A 93 -10.44 -7.64 -10.39
C ASN A 93 -9.01 -7.85 -9.83
N SER A 94 -8.26 -8.87 -10.27
CA SER A 94 -6.83 -8.99 -9.95
C SER A 94 -6.00 -7.91 -10.64
N ALA A 95 -5.71 -6.81 -9.93
CA ALA A 95 -4.96 -5.65 -10.41
C ALA A 95 -5.60 -4.87 -11.57
N VAL A 96 -5.45 -3.55 -11.53
CA VAL A 96 -5.86 -2.69 -12.66
C VAL A 96 -4.88 -2.97 -13.80
N ALA A 97 -5.42 -3.43 -14.94
CA ALA A 97 -4.61 -3.77 -16.10
C ALA A 97 -3.67 -2.63 -16.52
N GLY A 98 -2.42 -2.95 -16.82
CA GLY A 98 -1.41 -2.03 -17.35
C GLY A 98 -0.72 -1.14 -16.30
N ILE A 99 -0.85 -1.43 -15.01
CA ILE A 99 0.05 -0.86 -14.00
C ILE A 99 1.47 -1.37 -14.26
N LYS A 100 2.42 -0.45 -14.38
CA LYS A 100 3.85 -0.77 -14.36
C LYS A 100 4.35 -0.70 -12.93
N LEU A 101 5.28 -1.57 -12.55
CA LEU A 101 5.97 -1.49 -11.27
C LEU A 101 7.47 -1.75 -11.46
N PRO A 102 8.20 -0.81 -12.08
CA PRO A 102 9.61 -1.01 -12.34
C PRO A 102 10.43 -0.94 -11.03
N PRO A 103 11.46 -1.78 -10.85
CA PRO A 103 12.22 -1.87 -9.60
C PRO A 103 12.77 -0.52 -9.13
N GLU A 104 13.19 0.35 -10.04
CA GLU A 104 13.74 1.67 -9.73
C GLU A 104 12.71 2.62 -9.07
N LYS A 105 11.42 2.49 -9.40
CA LYS A 105 10.35 3.33 -8.82
C LYS A 105 9.65 2.72 -7.61
N SER A 106 9.61 1.38 -7.51
CA SER A 106 9.04 0.69 -6.35
C SER A 106 9.74 1.14 -5.06
N VAL A 107 8.97 1.38 -4.01
CA VAL A 107 9.46 1.74 -2.68
C VAL A 107 10.01 0.51 -1.97
N LEU A 108 9.31 -0.62 -2.06
CA LEU A 108 9.67 -1.85 -1.35
C LEU A 108 10.66 -2.73 -2.10
N LYS A 109 10.85 -2.50 -3.41
CA LYS A 109 11.75 -3.25 -4.29
C LYS A 109 11.43 -4.75 -4.40
N LEU A 110 10.20 -5.14 -4.07
CA LEU A 110 9.72 -6.52 -4.22
C LEU A 110 9.65 -6.90 -5.70
N LYS A 111 10.00 -8.15 -6.00
CA LYS A 111 9.91 -8.77 -7.32
C LYS A 111 8.64 -9.60 -7.42
N ALA A 112 8.17 -9.83 -8.66
CA ALA A 112 7.03 -10.70 -8.89
C ALA A 112 7.29 -12.10 -8.30
N GLY A 113 6.33 -12.62 -7.54
CA GLY A 113 6.45 -13.90 -6.82
C GLY A 113 7.07 -13.81 -5.42
N ASP A 114 7.60 -12.66 -5.00
CA ASP A 114 8.08 -12.47 -3.63
C ASP A 114 6.91 -12.53 -2.63
N ASP A 115 7.19 -12.96 -1.40
CA ASP A 115 6.24 -12.86 -0.30
C ASP A 115 6.07 -11.41 0.14
N VAL A 116 4.83 -10.93 0.13
CA VAL A 116 4.43 -9.64 0.72
C VAL A 116 4.38 -9.82 2.23
N ARG A 117 5.48 -9.48 2.89
CA ARG A 117 5.65 -9.56 4.34
C ARG A 117 6.32 -8.29 4.84
N LEU A 118 5.53 -7.24 5.04
CA LEU A 118 6.07 -5.94 5.42
C LEU A 118 6.53 -5.95 6.88
N SER A 119 7.73 -5.41 7.10
CA SER A 119 8.15 -4.95 8.43
C SER A 119 7.59 -3.56 8.74
N GLU A 120 7.73 -3.11 9.98
CA GLU A 120 7.44 -1.73 10.35
C GLU A 120 8.16 -0.72 9.44
N ALA A 121 9.46 -0.93 9.22
CA ALA A 121 10.27 -0.04 8.40
C ALA A 121 9.83 -0.01 6.93
N ASP A 122 9.33 -1.13 6.41
CA ASP A 122 8.76 -1.20 5.06
C ASP A 122 7.48 -0.37 4.97
N PHE A 123 6.58 -0.56 5.93
CA PHE A 123 5.31 0.16 5.95
C PHE A 123 5.48 1.67 6.19
N GLU A 124 6.42 2.09 7.05
CA GLU A 124 6.72 3.51 7.25
C GLU A 124 7.23 4.18 5.97
N ARG A 125 8.14 3.53 5.24
CA ARG A 125 8.62 4.02 3.94
C ARG A 125 7.49 4.10 2.90
N LEU A 126 6.68 3.04 2.80
CA LEU A 126 5.57 2.95 1.85
C LEU A 126 4.50 4.00 2.14
N SER A 127 4.01 4.10 3.37
CA SER A 127 2.98 5.05 3.77
C SER A 127 3.41 6.50 3.56
N LYS A 128 4.67 6.83 3.89
CA LYS A 128 5.23 8.16 3.64
C LYS A 128 5.22 8.51 2.15
N ALA A 129 5.71 7.61 1.31
CA ALA A 129 5.74 7.79 -0.15
C ALA A 129 4.32 7.87 -0.74
N PHE A 130 3.39 7.04 -0.24
CA PHE A 130 1.99 7.05 -0.62
C PHE A 130 1.33 8.41 -0.37
N PHE A 131 1.45 8.95 0.85
CA PHE A 131 0.82 10.24 1.16
C PHE A 131 1.46 11.42 0.42
N ILE A 132 2.77 11.38 0.15
CA ILE A 132 3.43 12.42 -0.69
C ILE A 132 2.82 12.42 -2.10
N GLU A 133 2.72 11.25 -2.72
CA GLU A 133 2.19 11.14 -4.09
C GLU A 133 0.68 11.40 -4.13
N LEU A 134 -0.05 10.98 -3.10
CA LEU A 134 -1.48 11.26 -2.94
C LEU A 134 -1.74 12.77 -2.88
N ASP A 135 -0.99 13.51 -2.05
CA ASP A 135 -1.18 14.94 -1.90
C ASP A 135 -0.84 15.69 -3.20
N LYS A 136 0.21 15.27 -3.90
CA LYS A 136 0.59 15.82 -5.21
C LYS A 136 -0.50 15.66 -6.27
N LYS A 137 -1.17 14.51 -6.31
CA LYS A 137 -2.15 14.17 -7.37
C LYS A 137 -3.59 14.52 -7.03
N PHE A 138 -3.94 14.45 -5.75
CA PHE A 138 -5.33 14.55 -5.28
C PHE A 138 -5.52 15.58 -4.15
N GLY A 139 -4.48 16.26 -3.70
CA GLY A 139 -4.60 17.31 -2.67
C GLY A 139 -4.93 18.70 -3.21
#